data_AF-A0A8S3ZLK9-F1
#
_entry.id   AF-A0A8S3ZLK9-F1
#
_cell.length_a   1.000
_cell.length_b   1.000
_cell.length_c   1.000
_cell.angle_alpha   90.00
_cell.angle_beta   90.00
_cell.angle_gamma   90.00
#
_symmetry.space_group_name_H-M   'P 1'
#
loop_
_entity.id
_entity.type
_entity.pdbx_description
1 polymer ?
#
loop_
_entity_poly.entity_id
_entity_poly.type
_entity_poly.pdbx_seq_one_letter_code
_entity_poly.pdbx_strand_id
1 'polypeptide(L)'
;MAAPGADGFDVWLTDKLKSLSCDIDTDVFVTYIIGILDTDSLEDENEENITELLSGVVDPDSAESASRSIVSQWNVHLDSKKGSQVTEDVADKLSMIFEQQALATVKEKKLSKEQADRKAAILAQYGQVSDGEETDPEELSADEISTPAIAAAGTGAAAKVKGETSDPLLMRNVNKEEVTRLEREKRDKAKEEQEKKKEKDKQDRLAQKQKQQERKETEKKRTQKGEKRR
;
A
#
# COMPACT_ATOMS: atom_id res chain seq x y z
N MET A 1 7.06 22.78 -38.12
CA MET A 1 7.12 21.36 -37.72
C MET A 1 7.50 21.33 -36.25
N ALA A 2 6.67 20.80 -35.37
CA ALA A 2 6.95 20.66 -33.95
C ALA A 2 7.08 19.15 -33.65
N ALA A 3 8.20 18.76 -33.05
CA ALA A 3 8.48 17.38 -32.69
C ALA A 3 7.65 16.96 -31.45
N PRO A 4 7.22 15.70 -31.37
CA PRO A 4 6.41 15.19 -30.27
C PRO A 4 7.29 14.92 -29.05
N GLY A 5 7.12 15.69 -27.99
CA GLY A 5 7.77 15.44 -26.70
C GLY A 5 8.38 16.65 -25.99
N ALA A 6 8.34 17.85 -26.57
CA ALA A 6 8.90 19.03 -25.91
C ALA A 6 8.05 19.40 -24.68
N ASP A 7 8.50 18.99 -23.50
CA ASP A 7 8.01 19.52 -22.22
C ASP A 7 8.17 21.05 -22.26
N GLY A 8 7.30 21.79 -21.56
CA GLY A 8 7.31 23.27 -21.61
C GLY A 8 8.66 23.88 -21.20
N PHE A 9 9.44 23.14 -20.42
CA PHE A 9 10.81 23.47 -20.05
C PHE A 9 11.79 23.42 -21.24
N ASP A 10 11.71 22.43 -22.13
CA ASP A 10 12.66 22.26 -23.24
C ASP A 10 12.57 23.41 -24.24
N VAL A 11 11.36 23.88 -24.51
CA VAL A 11 11.10 25.05 -25.37
C VAL A 11 11.67 26.31 -24.73
N TRP A 12 11.50 26.46 -23.41
CA TRP A 12 12.06 27.59 -22.67
C TRP A 12 13.60 27.55 -22.65
N LEU A 13 14.19 26.39 -22.38
CA LEU A 13 15.64 26.21 -22.36
C LEU A 13 16.24 26.50 -23.74
N THR A 14 15.56 26.06 -24.80
CA THR A 14 15.93 26.35 -26.18
C THR A 14 15.95 27.85 -26.47
N ASP A 15 14.91 28.58 -26.05
CA ASP A 15 14.82 30.03 -26.25
C ASP A 15 15.84 30.81 -25.41
N LYS A 16 16.10 30.34 -24.18
CA LYS A 16 17.09 30.90 -23.26
C LYS A 16 18.51 30.78 -23.82
N LEU A 17 18.87 29.61 -24.36
CA LEU A 17 20.19 29.38 -24.97
C LEU A 17 20.37 30.17 -26.27
N LYS A 18 19.33 30.24 -27.12
CA LYS A 18 19.35 31.06 -28.35
C LYS A 18 19.48 32.56 -28.07
N SER A 19 18.89 33.03 -26.98
CA SER A 19 18.96 34.43 -26.54
C SER A 19 20.35 34.81 -26.03
N LEU A 20 21.07 33.86 -25.43
CA LEU A 20 22.44 34.07 -24.95
C LEU A 20 23.46 33.96 -26.08
N SER A 21 23.23 33.06 -27.03
CA SER A 21 24.20 32.72 -28.06
C SER A 21 23.50 32.07 -29.25
N CYS A 22 23.51 32.77 -30.38
CA CYS A 22 22.86 32.33 -31.62
C CYS A 22 23.58 31.15 -32.29
N ASP A 23 24.86 30.94 -31.97
CA ASP A 23 25.73 29.96 -32.63
C ASP A 23 25.77 28.58 -31.94
N ILE A 24 24.97 28.38 -30.89
CA ILE A 24 24.94 27.11 -30.14
C ILE A 24 23.96 26.14 -30.78
N ASP A 25 24.42 24.89 -30.94
CA ASP A 25 23.56 23.76 -31.27
C ASP A 25 22.61 23.49 -30.10
N THR A 26 21.44 24.12 -30.17
CA THR A 26 20.51 24.15 -29.05
C THR A 26 19.99 22.75 -28.72
N ASP A 27 19.85 21.86 -29.70
CA ASP A 27 19.26 20.54 -29.52
C ASP A 27 20.19 19.62 -28.69
N VAL A 28 21.49 19.66 -29.00
CA VAL A 28 22.52 18.90 -28.27
C VAL A 28 22.66 19.43 -26.85
N PHE A 29 22.73 20.75 -26.67
CA PHE A 29 22.88 21.36 -25.35
C PHE A 29 21.65 21.18 -24.47
N VAL A 30 20.44 21.32 -25.03
CA VAL A 30 19.18 21.05 -24.30
C VAL A 30 19.17 19.61 -23.79
N THR A 31 19.47 18.63 -24.66
CA THR A 31 19.49 17.21 -24.27
C THR A 31 20.50 16.93 -23.17
N TYR A 32 21.71 17.51 -23.27
CA TYR A 32 22.76 17.29 -22.28
C TYR A 32 22.47 17.97 -20.95
N ILE A 33 21.95 19.20 -20.96
CA ILE A 33 21.54 19.93 -19.76
C ILE A 33 20.39 19.22 -19.06
N ILE A 34 19.39 18.73 -19.79
CA ILE A 34 18.31 17.91 -19.22
C ILE A 34 18.88 16.64 -18.60
N GLY A 35 19.84 15.99 -19.26
CA GLY A 35 20.54 14.82 -18.72
C GLY A 35 21.24 15.10 -17.38
N ILE A 36 21.90 16.26 -17.25
CA ILE A 36 22.50 16.71 -15.98
C ILE A 36 21.43 16.95 -14.91
N LEU A 37 20.32 17.60 -15.28
CA LEU A 37 19.25 17.96 -14.35
C LEU A 37 18.40 16.76 -13.90
N ASP A 38 18.35 15.69 -14.69
CA ASP A 38 17.62 14.45 -14.38
C ASP A 38 18.46 13.46 -13.57
N THR A 39 19.80 13.60 -13.60
CA THR A 39 20.65 12.95 -12.59
C THR A 39 20.40 13.59 -11.22
N ASP A 40 20.20 12.77 -10.18
CA ASP A 40 19.90 13.14 -8.78
C ASP A 40 21.10 13.83 -8.06
N SER A 41 21.86 14.63 -8.83
CA SER A 41 22.92 15.50 -8.34
C SER A 41 22.32 16.71 -7.65
N LEU A 42 23.03 17.19 -6.63
CA LEU A 42 22.59 18.32 -5.82
C LEU A 42 22.47 19.58 -6.67
N GLU A 43 21.58 20.49 -6.27
CA GLU A 43 21.32 21.75 -6.98
C GLU A 43 22.61 22.55 -7.27
N ASP A 44 23.53 22.57 -6.30
CA ASP A 44 24.84 23.23 -6.42
C ASP A 44 25.77 22.52 -7.42
N GLU A 45 25.76 21.18 -7.49
CA GLU A 45 26.56 20.42 -8.46
C GLU A 45 26.03 20.59 -9.89
N ASN A 46 24.70 20.69 -10.04
CA ASN A 46 24.07 20.93 -11.32
C ASN A 46 24.40 22.33 -11.86
N GLU A 47 24.40 23.34 -10.99
CA GLU A 47 24.83 24.70 -11.37
C GLU A 47 26.29 24.70 -11.84
N GLU A 48 27.21 24.05 -11.11
CA GLU A 48 28.62 23.96 -11.48
C GLU A 48 28.82 23.21 -12.80
N ASN A 49 28.19 22.04 -12.97
CA ASN A 49 28.30 21.22 -14.18
C ASN A 49 27.74 21.93 -15.43
N ILE A 50 26.59 22.62 -15.29
CA ILE A 50 26.01 23.40 -16.39
C ILE A 50 26.88 24.63 -16.68
N THR A 51 27.47 25.26 -15.66
CA THR A 51 28.38 26.39 -15.85
C THR A 51 29.65 25.95 -16.56
N GLU A 52 30.24 24.81 -16.20
CA GLU A 52 31.40 24.25 -16.88
C GLU A 52 31.09 24.00 -18.37
N LEU A 53 29.96 23.36 -18.67
CA LEU A 53 29.48 23.13 -20.03
C LEU A 53 29.30 24.43 -20.82
N LEU A 54 28.64 25.43 -20.23
CA LEU A 54 28.31 26.69 -20.91
C LEU A 54 29.52 27.62 -21.02
N SER A 55 30.46 27.59 -20.09
CA SER A 55 31.66 28.44 -20.08
C SER A 55 32.59 28.22 -21.29
N GLY A 56 32.50 27.05 -21.95
CA GLY A 56 33.24 26.77 -23.17
C GLY A 56 32.70 27.48 -24.42
N VAL A 57 31.47 28.02 -24.35
CA VAL A 57 30.75 28.56 -25.52
C VAL A 57 30.12 29.93 -25.26
N VAL A 58 29.93 30.29 -23.99
CA VAL A 58 29.33 31.55 -23.52
C VAL A 58 30.29 32.22 -22.55
N ASP A 59 30.24 33.55 -22.47
CA ASP A 59 30.99 34.30 -21.46
C ASP A 59 30.73 33.77 -20.04
N PRO A 60 31.77 33.64 -19.19
CA PRO A 60 31.66 32.99 -17.88
C PRO A 60 30.61 33.64 -16.97
N ASP A 61 30.49 34.98 -16.98
CA ASP A 61 29.49 35.70 -16.20
C ASP A 61 28.04 35.42 -16.68
N SER A 62 27.86 35.24 -18.00
CA SER A 62 26.57 34.88 -18.58
C SER A 62 26.24 33.41 -18.40
N ALA A 63 27.26 32.54 -18.41
CA ALA A 63 27.13 31.11 -18.12
C ALA A 63 26.64 30.86 -16.69
N GLU A 64 27.25 31.48 -15.68
CA GLU A 64 26.80 31.36 -14.28
C GLU A 64 25.36 31.86 -14.10
N SER A 65 25.01 33.01 -14.69
CA SER A 65 23.66 33.54 -14.63
C SER A 65 22.63 32.64 -15.33
N ALA A 66 23.02 32.02 -16.45
CA ALA A 66 22.20 31.06 -17.16
C ALA A 66 21.99 29.79 -16.33
N SER A 67 23.05 29.20 -15.79
CA SER A 67 23.01 27.98 -14.96
C SER A 67 22.05 28.15 -13.79
N ARG A 68 22.15 29.26 -13.03
CA ARG A 68 21.20 29.58 -11.95
C ARG A 68 19.76 29.67 -12.44
N SER A 69 19.55 30.36 -13.55
CA SER A 69 18.22 30.52 -14.12
C SER A 69 17.63 29.19 -14.60
N ILE A 70 18.47 28.29 -15.12
CA ILE A 70 18.08 26.98 -15.64
C ILE A 70 17.67 26.06 -14.49
N VAL A 71 18.50 25.97 -13.46
CA VAL A 71 18.23 25.15 -12.27
C VAL A 71 16.99 25.64 -11.52
N SER A 72 16.85 26.96 -11.35
CA SER A 72 15.66 27.55 -10.74
C SER A 72 14.37 27.24 -11.53
N GLN A 73 14.42 27.34 -12.87
CA GLN A 73 13.27 27.00 -13.71
C GLN A 73 12.96 25.50 -13.74
N TRP A 74 13.98 24.65 -13.62
CA TRP A 74 13.80 23.21 -13.49
C TRP A 74 13.06 22.87 -12.19
N ASN A 75 13.42 23.49 -11.07
CA ASN A 75 12.72 23.33 -9.80
C ASN A 75 11.25 23.79 -9.86
N VAL A 76 10.98 24.93 -10.50
CA VAL A 76 9.60 25.41 -10.72
C VAL A 76 8.81 24.47 -11.63
N HIS A 77 9.45 23.93 -12.67
CA HIS A 77 8.83 22.96 -13.57
C HIS A 77 8.55 21.63 -12.85
N LEU A 78 9.46 21.15 -12.00
CA LEU A 78 9.27 19.98 -11.14
C LEU A 78 8.11 20.19 -10.15
N ASP A 79 8.03 21.35 -9.51
CA ASP A 79 6.94 21.67 -8.59
C ASP A 79 5.59 21.78 -9.32
N SER A 80 5.57 22.36 -10.52
CA SER A 80 4.37 22.42 -11.36
C SER A 80 3.94 21.03 -11.85
N LYS A 81 4.90 20.20 -12.25
CA LYS A 81 4.67 18.81 -12.71
C LYS A 81 4.20 17.93 -11.56
N LYS A 82 4.77 18.08 -10.36
CA LYS A 82 4.37 17.39 -9.13
C LYS A 82 3.00 17.87 -8.63
N GLY A 83 2.72 19.16 -8.71
CA GLY A 83 1.41 19.74 -8.39
C GLY A 83 0.31 19.21 -9.31
N SER A 84 0.56 19.18 -10.63
CA SER A 84 -0.39 18.66 -11.62
C SER A 84 -0.63 17.15 -11.47
N GLN A 85 0.43 16.35 -11.34
CA GLN A 85 0.33 14.88 -11.15
C GLN A 85 -0.43 14.50 -9.88
N VAL A 86 -0.24 15.21 -8.77
CA VAL A 86 -0.96 14.93 -7.52
C VAL A 86 -2.45 15.24 -7.67
N THR A 87 -2.83 16.28 -8.41
CA THR A 87 -4.25 16.60 -8.64
C THR A 87 -4.95 15.59 -9.55
N GLU A 88 -4.27 15.11 -10.59
CA GLU A 88 -4.80 14.07 -11.49
C GLU A 88 -4.95 12.73 -10.76
N ASP A 89 -3.94 12.29 -10.00
CA ASP A 89 -3.99 11.05 -9.22
C ASP A 89 -5.08 11.07 -8.14
N VAL A 90 -5.35 12.21 -7.50
CA VAL A 90 -6.47 12.35 -6.54
C VAL A 90 -7.82 12.34 -7.27
N ALA A 91 -7.93 13.00 -8.42
CA ALA A 91 -9.16 13.02 -9.22
C ALA A 91 -9.51 11.63 -9.78
N ASP A 92 -8.52 10.87 -10.24
CA ASP A 92 -8.67 9.50 -10.73
C ASP A 92 -9.02 8.54 -9.59
N LYS A 93 -8.38 8.69 -8.42
CA LYS A 93 -8.75 7.94 -7.20
C LYS A 93 -10.18 8.22 -6.77
N LEU A 94 -10.62 9.48 -6.80
CA LEU A 94 -12.01 9.85 -6.49
C LEU A 94 -12.99 9.27 -7.51
N SER A 95 -12.66 9.32 -8.79
CA SER A 95 -13.46 8.71 -9.86
C SER A 95 -13.58 7.19 -9.69
N MET A 96 -12.48 6.51 -9.37
CA MET A 96 -12.47 5.07 -9.10
C MET A 96 -13.30 4.70 -7.86
N ILE A 97 -13.30 5.53 -6.82
CA ILE A 97 -14.14 5.33 -5.62
C ILE A 97 -15.62 5.51 -5.96
N PHE A 98 -15.98 6.54 -6.75
CA PHE A 98 -17.37 6.74 -7.18
C PHE A 98 -17.88 5.57 -8.04
N GLU A 99 -17.04 5.06 -8.94
CA GLU A 99 -17.37 3.89 -9.76
C GLU A 99 -17.58 2.63 -8.89
N GLN A 100 -16.71 2.40 -7.89
CA GLN A 100 -16.84 1.28 -6.95
C GLN A 100 -18.09 1.39 -6.07
N GLN A 101 -18.49 2.59 -5.67
CA GLN A 101 -19.68 2.80 -4.83
C GLN A 101 -21.00 2.70 -5.62
N ALA A 102 -20.99 3.02 -6.92
CA ALA A 102 -22.19 2.92 -7.78
C ALA A 102 -22.58 1.47 -8.13
N LEU A 103 -21.65 0.51 -8.07
CA LEU A 103 -21.89 -0.91 -8.37
C LEU A 103 -22.41 -1.73 -7.18
N ALA A 104 -22.41 -1.17 -5.97
CA ALA A 104 -22.92 -1.83 -4.77
C ALA A 104 -24.45 -1.67 -4.61
N THR A 105 -25.21 -1.90 -5.67
CA THR A 105 -26.64 -2.20 -5.53
C THR A 105 -26.79 -3.66 -5.07
N VAL A 106 -27.40 -3.81 -3.90
CA VAL A 106 -27.59 -5.04 -3.13
C VAL A 106 -28.12 -6.18 -4.02
N LYS A 107 -27.25 -7.13 -4.39
CA LYS A 107 -27.71 -8.45 -4.83
C LYS A 107 -28.20 -9.20 -3.59
N GLU A 108 -29.50 -9.42 -3.48
CA GLU A 108 -30.09 -10.25 -2.44
C GLU A 108 -29.44 -11.64 -2.43
N LYS A 109 -28.74 -11.96 -1.35
CA LYS A 109 -28.14 -13.28 -1.14
C LYS A 109 -29.26 -14.30 -0.87
N LYS A 110 -29.50 -15.22 -1.80
CA LYS A 110 -30.26 -16.45 -1.54
C LYS A 110 -29.46 -17.28 -0.52
N LEU A 111 -29.94 -17.35 0.72
CA LEU A 111 -29.39 -18.23 1.75
C LEU A 111 -29.42 -19.67 1.22
N SER A 112 -28.25 -20.32 1.20
CA SER A 112 -28.14 -21.75 0.91
C SER A 112 -29.01 -22.53 1.89
N LYS A 113 -29.75 -23.55 1.40
CA LYS A 113 -30.69 -24.37 2.17
C LYS A 113 -30.07 -24.91 3.48
N GLU A 114 -28.80 -25.28 3.42
CA GLU A 114 -28.02 -25.76 4.56
C GLU A 114 -27.82 -24.70 5.66
N GLN A 115 -27.65 -23.42 5.29
CA GLN A 115 -27.55 -22.33 6.27
C GLN A 115 -28.90 -21.97 6.88
N ALA A 116 -30.00 -22.13 6.12
CA ALA A 116 -31.35 -21.96 6.65
C ALA A 116 -31.68 -23.06 7.66
N ASP A 117 -31.37 -24.31 7.34
CA ASP A 117 -31.60 -25.46 8.22
C ASP A 117 -30.77 -25.35 9.50
N ARG A 118 -29.50 -24.93 9.40
CA ARG A 118 -28.65 -24.69 10.58
C ARG A 118 -29.18 -23.57 11.46
N LYS A 119 -29.68 -22.48 10.87
CA LYS A 119 -30.31 -21.38 11.63
C LYS A 119 -31.61 -21.81 12.29
N ALA A 120 -32.43 -22.59 11.58
CA ALA A 120 -33.68 -23.13 12.10
C ALA A 120 -33.44 -24.10 13.25
N ALA A 121 -32.43 -24.97 13.16
CA ALA A 121 -32.06 -25.89 14.24
C ALA A 121 -31.63 -25.16 15.51
N ILE A 122 -30.83 -24.09 15.38
CA ILE A 122 -30.45 -23.24 16.51
C ILE A 122 -31.69 -22.54 17.10
N LEU A 123 -32.56 -21.97 16.25
CA LEU A 123 -33.79 -21.33 16.71
C LEU A 123 -34.74 -22.29 17.42
N ALA A 124 -34.88 -23.54 16.93
CA ALA A 124 -35.67 -24.58 17.58
C ALA A 124 -35.12 -24.93 18.98
N GLN A 125 -33.80 -25.02 19.10
CA GLN A 125 -33.12 -25.26 20.38
C GLN A 125 -33.38 -24.13 21.40
N TYR A 126 -33.57 -22.90 20.93
CA TYR A 126 -33.94 -21.75 21.78
C TYR A 126 -35.46 -21.53 21.90
N GLY A 127 -36.27 -22.16 21.04
CA GLY A 127 -37.73 -22.08 21.08
C GLY A 127 -38.35 -22.95 22.17
N GLN A 128 -37.69 -24.06 22.54
CA GLN A 128 -38.16 -24.98 23.59
C GLN A 128 -38.03 -24.44 25.03
N VAL A 129 -37.52 -23.22 25.22
CA VAL A 129 -37.37 -22.61 26.57
C VAL A 129 -38.31 -21.44 26.84
N SER A 130 -39.18 -21.05 25.91
CA SER A 130 -40.07 -19.88 26.09
C SER A 130 -41.57 -20.17 25.97
N ASP A 131 -42.00 -21.39 25.69
CA ASP A 131 -43.42 -21.75 25.72
C ASP A 131 -43.68 -22.69 26.89
N GLY A 132 -44.07 -22.10 28.02
CA GLY A 132 -44.51 -22.84 29.18
C GLY A 132 -45.99 -23.14 29.06
N GLU A 133 -46.34 -24.39 28.73
CA GLU A 133 -47.62 -25.01 29.08
C GLU A 133 -47.50 -26.56 29.02
N GLU A 134 -47.47 -27.17 30.21
CA GLU A 134 -48.20 -28.37 30.64
C GLU A 134 -48.37 -29.57 29.67
N THR A 135 -47.63 -30.67 29.91
CA THR A 135 -48.16 -31.99 30.34
C THR A 135 -47.07 -33.09 30.26
N ASP A 136 -46.79 -33.70 31.41
CA ASP A 136 -46.16 -35.04 31.60
C ASP A 136 -47.32 -36.08 31.69
N PRO A 137 -47.17 -37.43 31.55
CA PRO A 137 -45.97 -38.26 31.42
C PRO A 137 -46.03 -39.32 30.28
N GLU A 138 -44.90 -39.97 29.97
CA GLU A 138 -44.74 -41.45 29.88
C GLU A 138 -43.50 -41.88 29.06
N GLU A 139 -42.78 -42.85 29.66
CA GLU A 139 -41.95 -43.91 29.08
C GLU A 139 -40.57 -43.64 28.45
N LEU A 140 -39.55 -43.88 29.29
CA LEU A 140 -38.56 -44.97 29.18
C LEU A 140 -37.78 -45.14 27.86
N SER A 141 -36.45 -44.95 27.91
CA SER A 141 -35.51 -46.10 27.95
C SER A 141 -34.05 -45.63 27.95
N ALA A 142 -33.22 -46.43 28.62
CA ALA A 142 -31.86 -46.17 29.04
C ALA A 142 -30.78 -46.63 28.03
N ASP A 143 -29.52 -46.30 28.38
CA ASP A 143 -28.29 -46.97 27.94
C ASP A 143 -27.85 -46.75 26.46
N GLU A 144 -26.58 -46.70 26.05
CA GLU A 144 -25.31 -46.95 26.70
C GLU A 144 -24.18 -46.32 25.87
N ILE A 145 -23.03 -46.15 26.50
CA ILE A 145 -21.73 -45.74 25.96
C ILE A 145 -21.12 -46.88 25.13
N SER A 146 -20.55 -46.61 23.95
CA SER A 146 -19.33 -47.32 23.47
C SER A 146 -18.72 -46.73 22.18
N THR A 147 -17.53 -46.16 22.33
CA THR A 147 -16.42 -46.31 21.35
C THR A 147 -15.64 -47.59 21.74
N PRO A 148 -14.60 -48.13 21.04
CA PRO A 148 -13.81 -47.64 19.90
C PRO A 148 -13.37 -48.75 18.88
N ALA A 149 -12.40 -48.44 17.99
CA ALA A 149 -11.43 -49.31 17.25
C ALA A 149 -11.36 -48.88 15.76
N ILE A 150 -10.29 -48.32 15.18
CA ILE A 150 -8.87 -48.72 15.06
C ILE A 150 -8.68 -50.20 14.69
N ALA A 151 -8.58 -50.47 13.39
CA ALA A 151 -7.92 -51.67 12.86
C ALA A 151 -7.21 -51.33 11.54
N ALA A 152 -5.94 -51.73 11.48
CA ALA A 152 -5.01 -51.60 10.37
C ALA A 152 -4.90 -52.91 9.57
N ALA A 153 -4.22 -52.83 8.41
CA ALA A 153 -3.80 -53.89 7.46
C ALA A 153 -4.92 -54.37 6.50
N GLY A 154 -4.81 -54.16 5.18
CA GLY A 154 -3.90 -54.79 4.21
C GLY A 154 -4.71 -55.87 3.46
N THR A 155 -4.89 -55.94 2.14
CA THR A 155 -3.94 -56.02 1.02
C THR A 155 -4.78 -56.19 -0.28
N GLY A 156 -4.31 -55.74 -1.45
CA GLY A 156 -4.71 -56.36 -2.74
C GLY A 156 -5.19 -55.47 -3.90
N ALA A 157 -4.22 -55.00 -4.70
CA ALA A 157 -4.19 -54.95 -6.17
C ALA A 157 -5.16 -54.09 -7.03
N ALA A 158 -4.50 -53.24 -7.84
CA ALA A 158 -4.74 -52.92 -9.25
C ALA A 158 -5.75 -51.82 -9.65
N ALA A 159 -5.25 -50.58 -9.76
CA ALA A 159 -5.16 -49.82 -11.02
C ALA A 159 -4.69 -48.38 -10.75
N LYS A 160 -3.40 -48.10 -10.99
CA LYS A 160 -2.76 -46.78 -10.87
C LYS A 160 -2.44 -46.28 -12.28
N VAL A 161 -2.91 -45.09 -12.62
CA VAL A 161 -2.08 -44.09 -13.33
C VAL A 161 -2.36 -42.73 -12.68
N LYS A 162 -1.78 -42.53 -11.50
CA LYS A 162 -1.60 -41.20 -10.89
C LYS A 162 -0.11 -40.87 -11.02
N GLY A 163 0.18 -39.90 -11.89
CA GLY A 163 1.51 -39.40 -12.16
C GLY A 163 2.05 -38.65 -10.95
N GLU A 164 2.78 -39.35 -10.11
CA GLU A 164 3.71 -38.78 -9.14
C GLU A 164 4.72 -39.88 -8.79
N THR A 165 5.69 -40.03 -9.67
CA THR A 165 6.97 -40.66 -9.36
C THR A 165 7.93 -39.55 -8.97
N SER A 166 7.87 -39.10 -7.72
CA SER A 166 9.03 -38.45 -7.12
C SER A 166 10.02 -39.56 -6.77
N ASP A 167 10.85 -39.91 -7.77
CA ASP A 167 11.99 -40.79 -7.59
C ASP A 167 12.89 -40.19 -6.49
N PRO A 168 13.22 -40.91 -5.40
CA PRO A 168 14.07 -40.39 -4.32
C PRO A 168 15.50 -40.04 -4.77
N LEU A 169 15.87 -40.37 -6.01
CA LEU A 169 17.11 -39.94 -6.67
C LEU A 169 16.96 -38.64 -7.48
N LEU A 170 15.75 -38.18 -7.75
CA LEU A 170 15.49 -36.89 -8.39
C LEU A 170 15.43 -35.82 -7.30
N MET A 171 16.50 -35.02 -7.22
CA MET A 171 16.57 -33.88 -6.30
C MET A 171 15.31 -33.01 -6.44
N ARG A 172 14.63 -32.79 -5.32
CA ARG A 172 13.41 -31.96 -5.25
C ARG A 172 13.68 -30.62 -5.93
N ASN A 173 12.77 -30.19 -6.81
CA ASN A 173 12.90 -28.93 -7.53
C ASN A 173 12.81 -27.75 -6.54
N VAL A 174 13.97 -27.26 -6.12
CA VAL A 174 14.12 -26.15 -5.16
C VAL A 174 13.56 -24.86 -5.73
N ASN A 175 13.64 -24.65 -7.06
CA ASN A 175 13.18 -23.43 -7.71
C ASN A 175 11.66 -23.23 -7.56
N LYS A 176 10.86 -24.28 -7.74
CA LYS A 176 9.40 -24.21 -7.56
C LYS A 176 9.04 -23.91 -6.11
N GLU A 177 9.72 -24.54 -5.16
CA GLU A 177 9.51 -24.32 -3.74
C GLU A 177 9.90 -22.89 -3.33
N GLU A 178 11.03 -22.39 -3.82
CA GLU A 178 11.53 -21.05 -3.57
C GLU A 178 10.56 -19.97 -4.06
N VAL A 179 9.99 -20.12 -5.26
CA VAL A 179 8.96 -19.22 -5.78
C VAL A 179 7.73 -19.20 -4.88
N THR A 180 7.24 -20.38 -4.45
CA THR A 180 6.07 -20.45 -3.54
C THR A 180 6.36 -19.87 -2.15
N ARG A 181 7.59 -20.02 -1.66
CA ARG A 181 8.05 -19.45 -0.39
C ARG A 181 8.11 -17.93 -0.46
N LEU A 182 8.70 -17.38 -1.52
CA LEU A 182 8.79 -15.93 -1.73
C LEU A 182 7.42 -15.29 -1.90
N GLU A 183 6.46 -15.94 -2.57
CA GLU A 183 5.10 -15.44 -2.69
C GLU A 183 4.37 -15.43 -1.33
N ARG A 184 4.53 -16.50 -0.53
CA ARG A 184 3.97 -16.57 0.83
C ARG A 184 4.57 -15.50 1.74
N GLU A 185 5.89 -15.33 1.71
CA GLU A 185 6.59 -14.32 2.52
C GLU A 185 6.17 -12.90 2.14
N LYS A 186 5.96 -12.60 0.84
CA LYS A 186 5.41 -11.30 0.42
C LYS A 186 3.99 -11.07 0.93
N ARG A 187 3.13 -12.10 0.89
CA ARG A 187 1.76 -12.03 1.40
C ARG A 187 1.74 -11.81 2.91
N ASP A 188 2.62 -12.46 3.65
CA ASP A 188 2.66 -12.36 5.11
C ASP A 188 3.33 -11.06 5.57
N LYS A 189 4.39 -10.58 4.89
CA LYS A 189 4.95 -9.23 5.11
C LYS A 189 3.91 -8.13 4.91
N ALA A 190 3.09 -8.22 3.86
CA ALA A 190 2.04 -7.24 3.63
C ALA A 190 0.98 -7.23 4.75
N LYS A 191 0.66 -8.38 5.35
CA LYS A 191 -0.25 -8.44 6.51
C LYS A 191 0.41 -7.86 7.76
N GLU A 192 1.66 -8.22 8.04
CA GLU A 192 2.41 -7.71 9.19
C GLU A 192 2.59 -6.19 9.12
N GLU A 193 2.86 -5.62 7.95
CA GLU A 193 2.96 -4.18 7.78
C GLU A 193 1.62 -3.46 8.00
N GLN A 194 0.51 -4.05 7.56
CA GLN A 194 -0.83 -3.52 7.85
C GLN A 194 -1.17 -3.58 9.34
N GLU A 195 -0.86 -4.69 10.00
CA GLU A 195 -1.06 -4.84 11.45
C GLU A 195 -0.17 -3.89 12.23
N LYS A 196 1.11 -3.75 11.85
CA LYS A 196 2.05 -2.81 12.45
C LYS A 196 1.63 -1.36 12.24
N LYS A 197 1.07 -1.00 11.08
CA LYS A 197 0.49 0.32 10.84
C LYS A 197 -0.72 0.58 11.75
N LYS A 198 -1.63 -0.38 11.87
CA LYS A 198 -2.79 -0.28 12.79
C LYS A 198 -2.34 -0.17 14.25
N GLU A 199 -1.33 -0.94 14.67
CA GLU A 199 -0.79 -0.91 16.03
C GLU A 199 -0.09 0.43 16.31
N LYS A 200 0.66 0.97 15.35
CA LYS A 200 1.28 2.29 15.47
C LYS A 200 0.24 3.40 15.61
N ASP A 201 -0.80 3.40 14.78
CA ASP A 201 -1.90 4.38 14.87
C ASP A 201 -2.65 4.26 16.21
N LYS A 202 -2.82 3.04 16.73
CA LYS A 202 -3.41 2.79 18.04
C LYS A 202 -2.53 3.28 19.18
N GLN A 203 -1.23 3.03 19.13
CA GLN A 203 -0.26 3.50 20.12
C GLN A 203 -0.16 5.03 20.15
N ASP A 204 -0.14 5.68 18.99
CA ASP A 204 -0.10 7.15 18.90
C ASP A 204 -1.36 7.78 19.52
N ARG A 205 -2.53 7.21 19.24
CA ARG A 205 -3.80 7.63 19.87
C ARG A 205 -3.81 7.45 21.38
N LEU A 206 -3.21 6.37 21.89
CA LEU A 206 -3.11 6.13 23.33
C LEU A 206 -2.11 7.09 23.98
N ALA A 207 -0.95 7.33 23.37
CA ALA A 207 0.05 8.27 23.84
C ALA A 207 -0.50 9.70 23.90
N GLN A 208 -1.28 10.11 22.89
CA GLN A 208 -1.94 11.42 22.89
C GLN A 208 -2.95 11.55 24.03
N LYS A 209 -3.75 10.50 24.30
CA LYS A 209 -4.70 10.48 25.42
C LYS A 209 -3.99 10.54 26.78
N GLN A 210 -2.91 9.78 26.96
CA GLN A 210 -2.10 9.80 28.19
C GLN A 210 -1.50 11.18 28.42
N LYS A 211 -0.88 11.79 27.40
CA LYS A 211 -0.31 13.14 27.51
C LYS A 211 -1.35 14.19 27.90
N GLN A 212 -2.59 14.06 27.42
CA GLN A 212 -3.69 14.94 27.85
C GLN A 212 -4.11 14.70 29.31
N GLN A 213 -4.15 13.44 29.76
CA GLN A 213 -4.45 13.10 31.16
C GLN A 213 -3.35 13.60 32.10
N GLU A 214 -2.08 13.41 31.76
CA GLU A 214 -0.94 13.93 32.53
C GLU A 214 -0.95 15.45 32.64
N ARG A 215 -1.28 16.17 31.54
CA ARG A 215 -1.46 17.63 31.59
C ARG A 215 -2.58 18.02 32.55
N LYS A 216 -3.73 17.34 32.47
CA LYS A 216 -4.86 17.60 33.39
C LYS A 216 -4.49 17.28 34.84
N GLU A 217 -3.75 16.21 35.10
CA GLU A 217 -3.34 15.84 36.46
C GLU A 217 -2.25 16.75 37.03
N THR A 218 -1.26 17.13 36.22
CA THR A 218 -0.22 18.09 36.64
C THR A 218 -0.82 19.46 36.93
N GLU A 219 -1.81 19.89 36.14
CA GLU A 219 -2.59 21.09 36.40
C GLU A 219 -3.43 20.99 37.68
N LYS A 220 -4.17 19.88 37.88
CA LYS A 220 -4.89 19.60 39.14
C LYS A 220 -3.98 19.57 40.36
N LYS A 221 -2.79 18.95 40.26
CA LYS A 221 -1.78 18.92 41.33
C LYS A 221 -1.20 20.31 41.60
N ARG A 222 -1.05 21.14 40.57
CA ARG A 222 -0.57 22.54 40.70
C ARG A 222 -1.57 23.43 41.41
N THR A 223 -2.86 23.31 41.10
CA THR A 223 -3.92 24.11 41.74
C THR A 223 -4.16 23.67 43.19
N GLN A 224 -4.15 22.36 43.48
CA GLN A 224 -4.36 21.84 44.84
C GLN A 224 -3.21 22.16 45.82
N LYS A 225 -1.96 22.28 45.33
CA LYS A 225 -0.84 22.82 46.12
C LYS A 225 -0.94 24.32 46.41
N GLY A 226 -1.70 25.07 45.61
CA GLY A 226 -1.92 26.50 45.79
C GLY A 226 -2.85 26.82 46.96
N GLU A 227 -3.89 26.00 47.15
CA GLU A 227 -4.84 26.14 48.26
C GLU A 227 -4.22 25.72 49.60
N LYS A 228 -3.42 24.65 49.63
CA LYS A 228 -2.75 24.18 50.86
C LYS A 228 -1.61 25.10 51.35
N ARG A 229 -1.23 26.11 50.56
CA ARG A 229 -0.21 27.12 50.90
C ARG A 229 -0.82 28.47 51.30
N ARG A 230 -2.14 28.67 51.17
CA ARG A 230 -2.83 29.87 51.65
C ARG A 230 -3.43 29.64 53.03
#